data_AF-A0A151NNZ4-F1
#
_entry.id   AF-A0A151NNZ4-F1
#
_cell.length_a   1.000
_cell.length_b   1.000
_cell.length_c   1.000
_cell.angle_alpha   90.00
_cell.angle_beta   90.00
_cell.angle_gamma   90.00
#
_symmetry.space_group_name_H-M   'P 1'
#
loop_
_entity.id
_entity.type
_entity.pdbx_description
1 polymer ?
#
loop_
_entity_poly.entity_id
_entity_poly.type
_entity_poly.pdbx_seq_one_letter_code
_entity_poly.pdbx_strand_id
1 'polypeptide(L)'
;MQKEPEAGGPEDWLASVTAYPVFARQDTLSSFQWRIHNLPYPAEVYSVAVEQRCCVVRTANKKYYKKFSIPDLDRYQLPLDAAALSFTHANNTLIITYQKPKEILAAEQELQKELKKIKAVDDGDGDGECKTQ
;
A
#
# COMPACT_ATOMS: atom_id res chain seq x y z
N MET A 1 29.31 -36.72 -37.65
CA MET A 1 28.13 -36.28 -36.89
C MET A 1 28.53 -35.16 -35.95
N GLN A 2 28.28 -33.92 -36.35
CA GLN A 2 28.33 -32.77 -35.43
C GLN A 2 26.94 -32.68 -34.79
N LYS A 3 26.90 -32.59 -33.45
CA LYS A 3 25.66 -32.48 -32.68
C LYS A 3 25.33 -31.00 -32.57
N GLU A 4 24.23 -30.56 -33.17
CA GLU A 4 23.74 -29.19 -33.04
C GLU A 4 23.37 -28.89 -31.57
N PRO A 5 23.66 -27.68 -31.04
CA PRO A 5 23.14 -27.28 -29.75
C PRO A 5 21.66 -26.91 -29.90
N GLU A 6 20.79 -27.59 -29.16
CA GLU A 6 19.36 -27.26 -29.09
C GLU A 6 19.22 -25.88 -28.44
N ALA A 7 18.87 -24.88 -29.26
CA ALA A 7 18.58 -23.54 -28.79
C ALA A 7 17.30 -23.58 -27.94
N GLY A 8 17.40 -23.11 -26.69
CA GLY A 8 16.29 -23.02 -25.74
C GLY A 8 15.07 -22.36 -26.37
N GLY A 9 13.90 -22.97 -26.14
CA GLY A 9 12.63 -22.53 -26.71
C GLY A 9 12.24 -21.11 -26.30
N PRO A 10 11.27 -20.51 -27.01
CA PRO A 10 10.78 -19.14 -26.78
C PRO A 10 10.14 -18.92 -25.39
N GLU A 11 10.05 -19.96 -24.57
CA GLU A 11 9.48 -19.96 -23.22
C GLU A 11 10.45 -19.36 -22.18
N ASP A 12 11.76 -19.33 -22.45
CA ASP A 12 12.76 -18.75 -21.54
C ASP A 12 12.75 -17.21 -21.55
N TRP A 13 12.22 -16.59 -22.60
CA TRP A 13 12.14 -15.12 -22.73
C TRP A 13 10.97 -14.48 -21.97
N LEU A 14 10.01 -15.28 -21.49
CA LEU A 14 8.87 -14.79 -20.71
C LEU A 14 9.17 -14.68 -19.21
N ALA A 15 10.28 -15.23 -18.73
CA ALA A 15 10.70 -15.09 -17.33
C ALA A 15 11.30 -13.71 -17.01
N SER A 16 11.56 -12.88 -18.02
CA SER A 16 11.91 -11.48 -17.88
C SER A 16 10.68 -10.56 -17.81
N VAL A 17 9.67 -10.91 -17.01
CA VAL A 17 8.72 -9.90 -16.53
C VAL A 17 9.53 -8.98 -15.63
N THR A 18 9.67 -7.75 -16.06
CA THR A 18 10.56 -6.79 -15.46
C THR A 18 10.32 -6.68 -13.95
N ALA A 19 11.29 -7.11 -13.14
CA ALA A 19 11.27 -7.13 -11.68
C ALA A 19 11.42 -5.72 -11.07
N TYR A 20 10.70 -4.73 -11.62
CA TYR A 20 10.67 -3.39 -11.07
C TYR A 20 9.83 -3.40 -9.79
N PRO A 21 10.27 -2.70 -8.73
CA PRO A 21 9.50 -2.61 -7.51
C PRO A 21 8.15 -1.91 -7.74
N VAL A 22 7.07 -2.56 -7.35
CA VAL A 22 5.70 -2.03 -7.49
C VAL A 22 5.25 -1.49 -6.14
N PHE A 23 5.02 -0.18 -6.06
CA PHE A 23 4.60 0.52 -4.85
C PHE A 23 3.09 0.75 -4.86
N ALA A 24 2.37 0.19 -3.88
CA ALA A 24 0.93 0.36 -3.70
C ALA A 24 0.59 0.72 -2.25
N ARG A 25 -0.47 1.51 -2.06
CA ARG A 25 -1.04 1.81 -0.73
C ARG A 25 -2.26 0.91 -0.52
N GLN A 26 -2.33 0.25 0.62
CA GLN A 26 -3.43 -0.63 1.00
C GLN A 26 -3.67 -0.51 2.51
N ASP A 27 -4.48 0.47 2.90
CA ASP A 27 -4.70 0.80 4.31
C ASP A 27 -5.60 -0.20 5.01
N THR A 28 -5.48 -0.23 6.34
CA THR A 28 -6.43 -0.89 7.24
C THR A 28 -7.21 0.15 8.03
N LEU A 29 -8.17 -0.31 8.82
CA LEU A 29 -8.90 0.54 9.76
C LEU A 29 -7.96 1.27 10.72
N SER A 30 -6.94 0.57 11.25
CA SER A 30 -6.04 1.08 12.30
C SER A 30 -4.72 1.65 11.78
N SER A 31 -4.34 1.43 10.52
CA SER A 31 -2.99 1.73 10.04
C SER A 31 -2.98 2.12 8.57
N PHE A 32 -2.10 3.05 8.21
CA PHE A 32 -1.71 3.25 6.82
C PHE A 32 -0.71 2.17 6.43
N GLN A 33 -0.86 1.61 5.24
CA GLN A 33 -0.01 0.52 4.80
C GLN A 33 0.43 0.72 3.35
N TRP A 34 1.72 0.50 3.11
CA TRP A 34 2.30 0.48 1.79
C TRP A 34 2.95 -0.87 1.53
N ARG A 35 2.71 -1.42 0.36
CA ARG A 35 3.28 -2.67 -0.10
C ARG A 35 4.18 -2.39 -1.28
N ILE A 36 5.42 -2.88 -1.17
CA ILE A 36 6.41 -2.77 -2.24
C ILE A 36 6.75 -4.19 -2.67
N HIS A 37 6.19 -4.61 -3.79
CA HIS A 37 6.44 -5.93 -4.37
C HIS A 37 7.75 -5.95 -5.17
N ASN A 38 8.19 -7.15 -5.57
CA ASN A 38 9.41 -7.39 -6.36
C ASN A 38 10.68 -6.88 -5.65
N LEU A 39 10.75 -7.08 -4.33
CA LEU A 39 11.88 -6.73 -3.49
C LEU A 39 12.58 -8.03 -3.03
N PRO A 40 13.63 -8.49 -3.75
CA PRO A 40 14.20 -9.83 -3.59
C PRO A 40 15.23 -9.96 -2.47
N TYR A 41 15.64 -8.86 -1.84
CA TYR A 41 16.64 -8.88 -0.78
C TYR A 41 15.97 -9.29 0.55
N PRO A 42 16.72 -9.79 1.54
CA PRO A 42 16.18 -10.07 2.86
C PRO A 42 15.88 -8.78 3.65
N ALA A 43 15.07 -8.91 4.71
CA ALA A 43 14.63 -7.80 5.57
C ALA A 43 15.77 -6.90 6.07
N GLU A 44 16.92 -7.49 6.43
CA GLU A 44 18.11 -6.82 6.97
C GLU A 44 18.73 -5.78 6.02
N VAL A 45 18.51 -5.93 4.71
CA VAL A 45 19.06 -5.02 3.69
C VAL A 45 18.21 -3.75 3.62
N TYR A 46 16.96 -3.80 4.04
CA TYR A 46 16.04 -2.68 4.00
C TYR A 46 16.14 -1.82 5.26
N SER A 47 16.07 -0.52 5.06
CA SER A 47 15.95 0.47 6.12
C SER A 47 14.76 1.36 5.78
N VAL A 48 13.83 1.44 6.74
CA VAL A 48 12.68 2.33 6.69
C VAL A 48 12.85 3.35 7.81
N ALA A 49 12.82 4.63 7.46
CA ALA A 49 13.05 5.72 8.40
C ALA A 49 12.12 6.91 8.11
N VAL A 50 11.91 7.73 9.14
CA VAL A 50 11.27 9.04 9.00
C VAL A 50 12.35 10.10 8.77
N GLU A 51 12.21 10.85 7.68
CA GLU A 51 13.05 12.02 7.39
C GLU A 51 12.16 13.24 7.14
N GLN A 52 12.25 14.23 8.04
CA GLN A 52 11.43 15.45 8.04
C GLN A 52 9.92 15.17 8.18
N ARG A 53 9.23 15.02 7.04
CA ARG A 53 7.79 14.70 6.92
C ARG A 53 7.54 13.59 5.90
N CYS A 54 8.55 12.79 5.62
CA CYS A 54 8.44 11.70 4.66
C CYS A 54 8.95 10.40 5.26
N CYS A 55 8.32 9.31 4.86
CA CYS A 55 8.85 7.97 5.00
C CYS A 55 9.86 7.74 3.88
N VAL A 56 11.04 7.25 4.26
CA VAL A 56 12.13 6.90 3.34
C VAL A 56 12.42 5.43 3.47
N VAL A 57 12.41 4.74 2.34
CA VAL A 57 12.79 3.34 2.19
C VAL A 57 14.07 3.31 1.39
N ARG A 58 15.10 2.65 1.91
CA ARG A 58 16.40 2.50 1.26
C ARG A 58 16.96 1.11 1.48
N THR A 59 17.83 0.68 0.59
CA THR A 59 18.61 -0.56 0.76
C THR A 59 20.09 -0.28 0.99
N ALA A 60 20.77 -1.12 1.78
CA ALA A 60 22.21 -1.00 2.03
C ALA A 60 23.05 -1.07 0.73
N ASN A 61 22.61 -1.89 -0.23
CA ASN A 61 23.24 -2.04 -1.55
C ASN A 61 22.89 -0.91 -2.54
N LYS A 62 22.14 0.12 -2.11
CA LYS A 62 21.70 1.27 -2.92
C LYS A 62 20.88 0.92 -4.18
N LYS A 63 20.35 -0.30 -4.25
CA LYS A 63 19.51 -0.75 -5.39
C LYS A 63 18.08 -0.22 -5.32
N TYR A 64 17.62 0.23 -4.16
CA TYR A 64 16.28 0.77 -4.00
C TYR A 64 16.29 2.01 -3.11
N TYR A 65 15.56 3.04 -3.55
CA TYR A 65 15.28 4.24 -2.78
C TYR A 65 13.87 4.73 -3.11
N LYS A 66 13.06 5.00 -2.09
CA LYS A 66 11.72 5.56 -2.23
C LYS A 66 11.44 6.52 -1.09
N LYS A 67 11.03 7.74 -1.42
CA LYS A 67 10.54 8.75 -0.47
C LYS A 67 9.07 9.01 -0.74
N PHE A 68 8.24 9.01 0.29
CA PHE A 68 6.81 9.30 0.19
C PHE A 68 6.29 9.98 1.46
N SER A 69 5.26 10.81 1.33
CA SER A 69 4.56 11.44 2.46
C SER A 69 3.27 10.69 2.80
N ILE A 70 2.74 10.96 4.00
CA ILE A 70 1.42 10.49 4.42
C ILE A 70 0.46 11.69 4.31
N PRO A 71 -0.28 11.83 3.20
CA PRO A 71 -1.09 13.02 2.94
C PRO A 71 -2.16 13.25 4.01
N ASP A 72 -2.62 12.18 4.66
CA ASP A 72 -3.58 12.25 5.77
C ASP A 72 -2.98 12.96 6.99
N LEU A 73 -1.69 12.75 7.33
CA LEU A 73 -1.06 13.51 8.41
C LEU A 73 -0.94 14.99 8.06
N ASP A 74 -0.61 15.34 6.82
CA ASP A 74 -0.56 16.74 6.37
C ASP A 74 -1.94 17.42 6.44
N ARG A 75 -3.03 16.71 6.08
CA ARG A 75 -4.40 17.22 6.18
C ARG A 75 -4.80 17.58 7.61
N TYR A 76 -4.43 16.74 8.56
CA TYR A 76 -4.70 16.97 9.99
C TYR A 76 -3.58 17.74 10.70
N GLN A 77 -2.56 18.20 9.97
CA GLN A 77 -1.39 18.91 10.50
C GLN A 77 -0.65 18.16 11.62
N LEU A 78 -0.65 16.83 11.55
CA LEU A 78 -0.05 15.97 12.57
C LEU A 78 1.43 15.70 12.27
N PRO A 79 2.28 15.60 13.31
CA PRO A 79 3.68 15.23 13.12
C PRO A 79 3.81 13.77 12.69
N LEU A 80 4.84 13.48 11.89
CA LEU A 80 5.22 12.13 11.53
C LEU A 80 6.09 11.52 12.64
N ASP A 81 5.62 10.44 13.25
CA ASP A 81 6.30 9.79 14.38
C ASP A 81 7.01 8.50 13.93
N ALA A 82 8.32 8.42 14.19
CA ALA A 82 9.11 7.24 13.88
C ALA A 82 8.69 6.02 14.72
N ALA A 83 8.17 6.21 15.93
CA ALA A 83 7.73 5.11 16.79
C ALA A 83 6.46 4.41 16.26
N ALA A 84 5.63 5.13 15.51
CA ALA A 84 4.43 4.61 14.87
C ALA A 84 4.73 3.86 13.55
N LEU A 85 5.94 3.97 13.04
CA LEU A 85 6.39 3.38 11.78
C LEU A 85 7.08 2.03 12.03
N SER A 86 6.61 1.00 11.34
CA SER A 86 7.21 -0.33 11.36
C SER A 86 7.21 -0.93 9.96
N PHE A 87 8.02 -1.97 9.76
CA PHE A 87 8.02 -2.71 8.51
C PHE A 87 8.26 -4.19 8.73
N THR A 88 7.75 -4.99 7.80
CA THR A 88 8.04 -6.42 7.69
C THR A 88 8.34 -6.76 6.24
N HIS A 89 9.08 -7.84 6.01
CA HIS A 89 9.37 -8.32 4.66
C HIS A 89 9.06 -9.81 4.58
N ALA A 90 8.26 -10.18 3.59
CA ALA A 90 7.90 -11.58 3.30
C ALA A 90 7.47 -11.70 1.84
N ASN A 91 7.67 -12.86 1.21
CA ASN A 91 7.22 -13.14 -0.16
C ASN A 91 7.63 -12.03 -1.16
N ASN A 92 8.91 -11.63 -1.12
CA ASN A 92 9.49 -10.56 -1.93
C ASN A 92 8.72 -9.22 -1.86
N THR A 93 8.06 -8.98 -0.72
CA THR A 93 7.20 -7.82 -0.49
C THR A 93 7.59 -7.15 0.82
N LEU A 94 7.94 -5.87 0.75
CA LEU A 94 8.12 -5.03 1.93
C LEU A 94 6.77 -4.40 2.29
N ILE A 95 6.29 -4.67 3.50
CA ILE A 95 5.06 -4.11 4.05
C ILE A 95 5.47 -3.05 5.06
N ILE A 96 5.17 -1.79 4.75
CA ILE A 96 5.45 -0.64 5.60
C ILE A 96 4.13 -0.27 6.27
N THR A 97 4.12 -0.23 7.59
CA THR A 97 2.93 0.05 8.39
C THR A 97 3.17 1.32 9.20
N TYR A 98 2.22 2.24 9.17
CA TYR A 98 2.19 3.40 10.04
C TYR A 98 0.89 3.40 10.84
N GLN A 99 0.97 3.38 12.17
CA GLN A 99 -0.21 3.42 13.03
C GLN A 99 -0.93 4.75 12.90
N LYS A 100 -2.25 4.72 12.66
CA LYS A 100 -3.02 5.96 12.54
C LYS A 100 -3.10 6.65 13.91
N PRO A 101 -2.84 7.97 13.99
CA PRO A 101 -3.08 8.73 15.21
C PRO A 101 -4.58 8.76 15.55
N LYS A 102 -4.88 8.98 16.83
CA LYS A 102 -6.25 8.93 17.36
C LYS A 102 -7.17 9.94 16.69
N GLU A 103 -6.65 11.10 16.33
CA GLU A 103 -7.36 12.17 15.64
C GLU A 103 -7.92 11.71 14.29
N ILE A 104 -7.10 11.01 13.48
CA ILE A 104 -7.54 10.48 12.19
C ILE A 104 -8.55 9.35 12.40
N LEU A 105 -8.30 8.46 13.36
CA LEU A 105 -9.22 7.35 13.66
C LEU A 105 -10.59 7.86 14.11
N ALA A 106 -10.64 8.88 14.96
CA ALA A 106 -11.88 9.48 15.43
C ALA A 106 -12.68 10.10 14.28
N ALA A 107 -12.01 10.84 13.39
CA ALA A 107 -12.65 11.45 12.23
C ALA A 107 -13.17 10.40 11.23
N GLU A 108 -12.39 9.35 10.94
CA GLU A 108 -12.84 8.24 10.09
C GLU A 108 -14.06 7.51 10.70
N GLN A 109 -14.05 7.31 12.03
CA GLN A 109 -15.18 6.69 12.74
C GLN A 109 -16.44 7.55 12.71
N GLU A 110 -16.32 8.87 12.87
CA GLU A 110 -17.45 9.79 12.77
C GLU A 110 -18.05 9.79 11.36
N LEU A 111 -17.22 9.90 10.33
CA LEU A 111 -17.66 9.81 8.94
C LEU A 111 -18.38 8.48 8.65
N GLN A 112 -17.86 7.37 9.15
CA GLN A 112 -18.51 6.07 9.01
C GLN A 112 -19.88 6.01 9.70
N LYS A 113 -20.07 6.68 10.84
CA LYS A 113 -21.38 6.77 11.51
C LYS A 113 -22.36 7.58 10.68
N GLU A 114 -21.93 8.73 10.14
CA GLU A 114 -22.77 9.57 9.29
C GLU A 114 -23.20 8.85 8.01
N LEU A 115 -22.27 8.16 7.32
CA LEU A 115 -22.59 7.37 6.12
C LEU A 115 -23.57 6.23 6.39
N LYS A 116 -23.50 5.59 7.57
CA LYS A 116 -24.45 4.54 7.96
C LYS A 116 -25.87 5.09 8.19
N LYS A 117 -25.98 6.30 8.73
CA LYS A 117 -27.29 6.97 8.91
C LYS A 117 -27.95 7.27 7.56
N ILE A 118 -27.17 7.73 6.58
CA ILE A 118 -27.67 8.09 5.24
C ILE A 118 -28.16 6.84 4.47
N LYS A 119 -27.44 5.72 4.55
CA LYS A 119 -27.90 4.49 3.87
C LYS A 119 -29.23 3.98 4.45
N ALA A 120 -29.39 4.04 5.77
CA ALA A 120 -30.60 3.58 6.44
C ALA A 120 -31.87 4.39 6.08
N VAL A 121 -31.75 5.59 5.51
CA VAL A 121 -32.90 6.37 5.02
C VAL A 121 -33.21 6.16 3.54
N ASP A 122 -32.29 5.56 2.76
CA ASP A 122 -32.48 5.28 1.32
C ASP A 122 -33.13 3.90 1.08
N ASP A 123 -32.90 2.93 1.96
CA ASP A 123 -33.52 1.59 1.91
C ASP A 123 -35.01 1.57 2.36
N GLY A 124 -35.64 2.74 2.45
CA GLY A 124 -36.92 2.94 3.13
C GLY A 124 -37.97 3.72 2.34
N ASP A 125 -38.00 3.68 1.00
CA ASP A 125 -39.23 3.91 0.23
C ASP A 125 -39.03 3.51 -1.25
N GLY A 126 -39.48 2.30 -1.59
CA GLY A 126 -39.35 1.72 -2.92
C GLY A 126 -40.55 0.84 -3.28
N ASP A 127 -41.76 1.24 -2.87
CA ASP A 127 -43.01 0.74 -3.43
C ASP A 127 -43.66 1.88 -4.21
N GLY A 128 -43.40 1.91 -5.51
CA GLY A 128 -43.86 2.95 -6.42
C GLY A 128 -43.94 2.41 -7.83
N GLU A 129 -44.93 1.54 -8.06
CA GLU A 129 -45.35 1.07 -9.37
C GLU A 129 -45.62 2.26 -10.33
N CYS A 130 -44.60 2.70 -11.07
CA CYS A 130 -44.78 3.63 -12.18
C CYS A 130 -45.48 2.91 -13.35
N LYS A 131 -46.81 2.89 -13.34
CA LYS A 131 -47.62 2.60 -14.54
C LYS A 131 -47.60 3.82 -15.46
N THR A 132 -46.88 3.75 -16.57
CA THR A 132 -47.00 4.75 -17.66
C THR A 132 -48.28 4.47 -18.44
N GLN A 133 -49.04 5.54 -18.74
CA GLN A 133 -50.13 5.55 -19.72
C GLN A 133 -49.61 5.83 -21.12
#